data_AF-A0A1Q8A7Z0-F1
#
_entry.id   AF-A0A1Q8A7Z0-F1
#
_cell.length_a   1.000
_cell.length_b   1.000
_cell.length_c   1.000
_cell.angle_alpha   90.00
_cell.angle_beta   90.00
_cell.angle_gamma   90.00
#
_symmetry.space_group_name_H-M   'P 1'
#
loop_
_entity.id
_entity.type
_entity.pdbx_description
1 polymer ?
#
loop_
_entity_poly.entity_id
_entity_poly.type
_entity_poly.pdbx_seq_one_letter_code
_entity_poly.pdbx_strand_id
1 'polypeptide(L)'
;MSFSDKTLTCKDCGQEFIWTAGEQEFYASRGLMNEPGRCPSCRAARRASGGGMGGGYSSRGMGGPREFFTATCSNCGGEARVPFQPRGDKPVYCSSCFEQVRPSASRSRYA
;
A
#
# COMPACT_ATOMS: atom_id res chain seq x y z
N MET A 1 2.93 3.41 -31.55
CA MET A 1 3.01 1.95 -31.35
C MET A 1 1.62 1.40 -31.63
N SER A 2 1.48 0.50 -32.60
CA SER A 2 0.21 -0.20 -32.85
C SER A 2 0.08 -1.34 -31.85
N PHE A 3 -0.89 -1.25 -30.94
CA PHE A 3 -1.19 -2.33 -30.00
C PHE A 3 -2.24 -3.25 -30.62
N SER A 4 -2.05 -4.56 -30.45
CA SER A 4 -2.96 -5.59 -30.93
C SER A 4 -3.27 -6.55 -29.80
N ASP A 5 -4.48 -7.10 -29.78
CA ASP A 5 -4.88 -8.06 -28.75
C ASP A 5 -3.90 -9.23 -28.69
N LYS A 6 -3.44 -9.55 -27.47
CA LYS A 6 -2.49 -10.62 -27.22
C LYS A 6 -3.07 -11.59 -26.21
N THR A 7 -3.15 -12.87 -26.58
CA THR A 7 -3.53 -13.92 -25.63
C THR A 7 -2.34 -14.31 -24.77
N LEU A 8 -2.54 -14.33 -23.45
CA LEU A 8 -1.54 -14.68 -22.45
C LEU A 8 -2.06 -15.78 -21.52
N THR A 9 -1.16 -16.56 -20.94
CA THR A 9 -1.49 -17.61 -19.97
C THR A 9 -1.31 -17.10 -18.54
N CYS A 10 -2.34 -17.26 -17.70
CA CYS A 10 -2.28 -16.89 -16.30
C CYS A 10 -1.30 -17.79 -15.52
N LYS A 11 -0.36 -17.19 -14.79
CA LYS A 11 0.63 -17.93 -13.98
C LYS A 11 0.03 -18.61 -12.73
N ASP A 12 -1.20 -18.31 -12.34
CA ASP A 12 -1.84 -18.92 -11.17
C ASP A 12 -2.81 -20.04 -11.52
N CYS A 13 -3.73 -19.78 -12.45
CA CYS A 13 -4.80 -20.72 -12.80
C CYS A 13 -4.57 -21.43 -14.14
N GLY A 14 -3.55 -21.05 -14.90
CA GLY A 14 -3.25 -21.63 -16.22
C GLY A 14 -4.23 -21.24 -17.33
N GLN A 15 -5.30 -20.50 -17.04
CA GLN A 15 -6.27 -20.08 -18.04
C GLN A 15 -5.68 -19.02 -18.97
N GLU A 16 -6.05 -19.09 -20.24
CA GLU A 16 -5.78 -18.05 -21.22
C GLU A 16 -6.66 -16.82 -20.96
N PHE A 17 -6.09 -15.64 -21.15
CA PHE A 17 -6.81 -14.38 -21.10
C PHE A 17 -6.26 -13.41 -22.14
N ILE A 18 -7.11 -12.49 -22.60
CA ILE A 18 -6.75 -11.50 -23.60
C ILE A 18 -6.20 -10.26 -22.90
N TRP A 19 -5.01 -9.83 -23.30
CA TRP A 19 -4.45 -8.51 -23.02
C TRP A 19 -4.74 -7.61 -24.21
N THR A 20 -5.82 -6.83 -24.08
CA THR A 20 -6.37 -6.07 -25.21
C THR A 20 -5.47 -4.91 -25.62
N ALA A 21 -5.63 -4.43 -26.85
CA ALA A 21 -4.93 -3.24 -27.33
C ALA A 21 -5.15 -2.02 -26.38
N GLY A 22 -6.37 -1.83 -25.88
CA GLY A 22 -6.68 -0.76 -24.92
C GLY A 22 -6.02 -0.93 -23.55
N GLU A 23 -5.87 -2.17 -23.06
CA GLU A 23 -5.08 -2.42 -21.85
C GLU A 23 -3.59 -2.12 -22.09
N GLN A 24 -3.04 -2.45 -23.26
CA GLN A 24 -1.64 -2.14 -23.58
C GLN A 24 -1.38 -0.64 -23.65
N GLU A 25 -2.30 0.13 -24.24
CA GLU A 25 -2.26 1.60 -24.24
C GLU A 25 -2.27 2.17 -22.82
N PHE A 26 -3.15 1.64 -21.96
CA PHE A 26 -3.21 2.04 -20.56
C PHE A 26 -1.88 1.78 -19.84
N TYR A 27 -1.28 0.60 -20.04
CA TYR A 27 0.02 0.24 -19.47
C TYR A 27 1.13 1.20 -19.97
N ALA A 28 1.19 1.45 -21.27
CA ALA A 28 2.16 2.38 -21.87
C ALA A 28 2.02 3.81 -21.31
N SER A 29 0.79 4.33 -21.20
CA SER A 29 0.52 5.68 -20.67
C SER A 29 0.97 5.88 -19.22
N ARG A 30 1.06 4.79 -18.46
CA ARG A 30 1.49 4.78 -17.05
C ARG A 30 2.97 4.43 -16.89
N GLY A 31 3.70 4.20 -17.98
CA GLY A 31 5.09 3.73 -17.95
C GLY A 31 5.24 2.27 -17.52
N LEU A 32 4.18 1.47 -17.58
CA LEU A 32 4.23 0.04 -17.32
C LEU A 32 4.58 -0.69 -18.62
N MET A 33 5.82 -1.11 -18.77
CA MET A 33 6.30 -1.83 -19.96
C MET A 33 6.13 -3.36 -19.87
N ASN A 34 5.75 -3.88 -18.70
CA ASN A 34 5.65 -5.31 -18.44
C ASN A 34 4.25 -5.86 -18.73
N GLU A 35 4.20 -7.04 -19.34
CA GLU A 35 2.95 -7.75 -19.62
C GLU A 35 2.29 -8.28 -18.32
N PRO A 36 0.95 -8.30 -18.24
CA PRO A 36 0.27 -8.87 -17.10
C PRO A 36 0.56 -10.38 -17.00
N GLY A 37 1.04 -10.82 -15.83
CA GLY A 37 1.28 -12.26 -15.57
C GLY A 37 0.07 -13.02 -15.04
N ARG A 38 -1.08 -12.36 -14.83
CA ARG A 38 -2.28 -12.92 -14.20
C ARG A 38 -3.55 -12.41 -14.88
N CYS A 39 -4.51 -13.31 -15.08
CA CYS A 39 -5.81 -12.98 -15.64
C CYS A 39 -6.59 -12.01 -14.72
N PRO A 40 -7.61 -11.30 -15.27
CA PRO A 40 -8.42 -10.35 -14.50
C PRO A 40 -9.04 -10.95 -13.24
N SER A 41 -9.51 -12.22 -13.29
CA SER A 41 -10.12 -12.89 -12.15
C SER A 41 -9.12 -13.16 -11.03
N CYS A 42 -7.92 -13.68 -11.32
CA CYS A 42 -6.85 -13.86 -10.32
C CYS A 42 -6.35 -12.53 -9.76
N ARG A 43 -6.28 -11.47 -10.59
CA ARG A 43 -5.99 -10.10 -10.11
C ARG A 43 -7.07 -9.60 -9.16
N ALA A 44 -8.35 -9.80 -9.48
CA ALA A 44 -9.48 -9.39 -8.65
C ALA A 44 -9.55 -10.18 -7.34
N ALA A 45 -9.40 -11.51 -7.40
CA ALA A 45 -9.36 -12.38 -6.24
C ALA A 45 -8.26 -11.94 -5.27
N ARG A 46 -7.05 -11.65 -5.75
CA ARG A 46 -5.97 -11.18 -4.87
C ARG A 46 -6.23 -9.81 -4.24
N ARG A 47 -6.89 -8.89 -4.97
CA ARG A 47 -7.35 -7.61 -4.40
C ARG A 47 -8.37 -7.84 -3.29
N ALA A 48 -9.32 -8.77 -3.52
CA ALA A 48 -10.34 -9.14 -2.55
C ALA A 48 -9.77 -9.88 -1.32
N SER A 49 -8.78 -10.76 -1.52
CA SER A 49 -8.19 -11.58 -0.46
C SER A 49 -7.11 -10.87 0.37
N GLY A 50 -6.64 -9.68 -0.02
CA GLY A 50 -5.44 -9.12 0.62
C GLY A 50 -5.09 -7.66 0.37
N GLY A 51 -6.04 -6.77 0.02
CA GLY A 51 -5.73 -5.33 0.02
C GLY A 51 -6.64 -4.47 -0.84
N GLY A 52 -7.90 -4.34 -0.45
CA GLY A 52 -8.92 -3.67 -1.26
C GLY A 52 -9.98 -2.88 -0.51
N MET A 53 -9.66 -2.24 0.62
CA MET A 53 -10.39 -1.07 1.12
C MET A 53 -9.38 -0.01 1.54
N GLY A 54 -9.70 1.25 1.25
CA GLY A 54 -8.77 2.36 1.15
C GLY A 54 -7.82 2.58 2.34
N GLY A 55 -6.66 3.13 2.02
CA GLY A 55 -5.93 4.03 2.90
C GLY A 55 -5.54 3.49 4.27
N GLY A 56 -4.66 2.48 4.32
CA GLY A 56 -4.00 2.08 5.56
C GLY A 56 -2.51 1.93 5.32
N TYR A 57 -1.69 2.72 6.01
CA TYR A 57 -0.25 2.54 6.17
C TYR A 57 0.02 1.18 6.85
N SER A 58 -0.12 0.07 6.14
CA SER A 58 0.44 -1.21 6.61
C SER A 58 0.87 -2.00 5.39
N SER A 59 1.88 -1.43 4.72
CA SER A 59 2.75 -2.19 3.84
C SER A 59 3.26 -3.41 4.59
N ARG A 60 2.91 -4.57 4.05
CA ARG A 60 3.85 -5.65 3.71
C ARG A 60 4.91 -6.01 4.75
N GLY A 61 4.78 -7.22 5.27
CA GLY A 61 5.93 -8.05 5.61
C GLY A 61 5.83 -8.65 7.00
N MET A 62 5.79 -9.98 7.04
CA MET A 62 6.50 -10.81 8.03
C MET A 62 6.92 -10.09 9.32
N GLY A 63 6.03 -10.02 10.29
CA GLY A 63 6.37 -9.56 11.63
C GLY A 63 5.48 -10.29 12.60
N GLY A 64 6.06 -11.01 13.56
CA GLY A 64 5.33 -11.60 14.67
C GLY A 64 4.57 -10.55 15.49
N PRO A 65 4.11 -10.89 16.71
CA PRO A 65 3.48 -9.92 17.59
C PRO A 65 4.30 -8.62 17.65
N ARG A 66 3.73 -7.49 17.21
CA ARG A 66 4.45 -6.21 17.24
C ARG A 66 4.73 -5.87 18.71
N GLU A 67 6.00 -5.84 19.08
CA GLU A 67 6.41 -5.36 20.40
C GLU A 67 6.24 -3.85 20.45
N PHE A 68 5.61 -3.37 21.52
CA PHE A 68 5.42 -1.95 21.77
C PHE A 68 6.30 -1.53 22.94
N PHE A 69 6.97 -0.39 22.78
CA PHE A 69 7.76 0.24 23.81
C PHE A 69 7.00 1.41 24.40
N THR A 70 7.11 1.58 25.72
CA THR A 70 6.56 2.73 26.43
C THR A 70 7.59 3.85 26.48
N ALA A 71 7.13 5.08 26.30
CA ALA A 71 7.93 6.30 26.36
C ALA A 71 7.11 7.45 26.93
N THR A 72 7.77 8.48 27.44
CA THR A 72 7.11 9.71 27.88
C THR A 72 6.86 10.63 26.68
N CYS A 73 5.63 11.10 26.52
CA CYS A 73 5.25 12.05 25.48
C CYS A 73 5.93 13.41 25.72
N SER A 74 6.67 13.90 24.73
CA SER A 74 7.40 15.17 24.80
C SER A 74 6.49 16.41 24.83
N ASN A 75 5.20 16.27 24.53
CA ASN A 75 4.23 17.39 24.53
C ASN A 75 3.41 17.48 25.83
N CYS A 76 2.84 16.35 26.27
CA CYS A 76 1.91 16.32 27.41
C CYS A 76 2.43 15.58 28.64
N GLY A 77 3.61 14.95 28.55
CA GLY A 77 4.19 14.16 29.65
C GLY A 77 3.51 12.81 29.93
N GLY A 78 2.44 12.47 29.21
CA GLY A 78 1.75 11.18 29.36
C GLY A 78 2.48 9.99 28.73
N GLU A 79 1.94 8.78 28.92
CA GLU A 79 2.46 7.55 28.30
C GLU A 79 2.20 7.54 26.78
N ALA A 80 3.25 7.26 26.01
CA ALA A 80 3.20 7.00 24.57
C ALA A 80 3.63 5.56 24.31
N ARG A 81 2.87 4.85 23.46
CA ARG A 81 3.21 3.50 23.01
C ARG A 81 3.67 3.55 21.56
N VAL A 82 4.90 3.14 21.30
CA VAL A 82 5.52 3.21 19.98
C VAL A 82 6.03 1.85 19.53
N PRO A 83 5.96 1.52 18.22
CA PRO A 83 6.42 0.23 17.69
C PRO A 83 7.94 0.18 17.45
N PHE A 84 8.69 1.16 17.96
CA PHE A 84 10.13 1.29 17.81
C PHE A 84 10.74 1.64 19.17
N GLN A 85 11.95 1.16 19.45
CA GLN A 85 12.69 1.55 20.65
C GLN A 85 13.01 3.05 20.61
N PRO A 86 12.55 3.87 21.56
CA PRO A 86 12.94 5.27 21.67
C PRO A 86 14.45 5.37 21.92
N ARG A 87 15.15 6.16 21.10
CA ARG A 87 16.61 6.35 21.21
C ARG A 87 17.02 7.67 21.89
N GLY A 88 16.06 8.57 22.16
CA GLY A 88 16.28 9.86 22.82
C GLY A 88 16.65 11.01 21.86
N ASP A 89 17.07 10.71 20.63
CA ASP A 89 17.42 11.70 19.60
C ASP A 89 16.23 12.35 18.89
N LYS A 90 15.00 11.82 19.02
CA LYS A 90 13.78 12.43 18.48
C LYS A 90 12.68 12.48 19.55
N PRO A 91 11.83 13.53 19.55
CA PRO A 91 10.70 13.60 20.46
C PRO A 91 9.69 12.48 20.16
N VAL A 92 9.18 11.86 21.22
CA VAL A 92 8.12 10.85 21.14
C VAL A 92 6.80 11.51 21.50
N TYR A 93 5.76 11.25 20.73
CA TYR A 93 4.42 11.79 20.99
C TYR A 93 3.43 10.66 21.21
N CYS A 94 2.51 10.83 22.17
CA CYS A 94 1.34 9.97 22.27
C CYS A 94 0.43 10.17 21.06
N SER A 95 -0.47 9.22 20.80
CA SER A 95 -1.31 9.22 19.61
C SER A 95 -2.03 10.56 19.40
N SER A 96 -2.62 11.13 20.46
CA SER A 96 -3.36 12.39 20.40
C SER A 96 -2.48 13.61 20.11
N CYS A 97 -1.29 13.69 20.69
CA CYS A 97 -0.35 14.79 20.39
C CYS A 97 0.25 14.62 18.99
N PHE A 98 0.54 13.39 18.57
CA PHE A 98 1.03 13.10 17.22
C PHE A 98 0.04 13.57 16.16
N GLU A 99 -1.27 13.47 16.42
CA GLU A 99 -2.30 13.93 15.49
C GLU A 99 -2.27 15.44 15.22
N GLN A 100 -1.79 16.21 16.19
CA GLN A 100 -1.72 17.67 16.14
C GLN A 100 -0.42 18.14 15.49
N VAL A 101 0.68 17.42 15.71
CA VAL A 101 2.00 17.77 15.16
C VAL A 101 2.30 17.13 13.81
N ARG A 102 1.58 16.07 13.42
CA ARG A 102 1.82 15.41 12.13
C ARG A 102 1.56 16.43 11.01
N PRO A 103 2.53 16.66 10.11
CA PRO A 103 2.31 17.53 8.97
C PRO A 103 1.09 17.01 8.22
N SER A 104 0.12 17.88 7.99
CA SER A 104 -1.10 17.55 7.29
C SER A 104 -0.74 17.08 5.89
N ALA A 105 -0.73 15.76 5.69
CA ALA A 105 -0.71 15.18 4.36
C ALA A 105 -2.03 15.55 3.70
N SER A 106 -2.04 16.73 3.07
CA SER A 106 -2.99 17.22 2.07
C SER A 106 -4.36 16.53 2.09
N ARG A 107 -5.29 17.06 2.89
CA ARG A 107 -6.73 16.73 2.82
C ARG A 107 -7.38 17.34 1.56
N SER A 108 -6.73 17.25 0.42
CA SER A 108 -7.31 17.68 -0.85
C SER A 108 -6.93 16.67 -1.91
N ARG A 109 -7.84 15.73 -2.18
CA ARG A 109 -7.84 15.03 -3.46
C ARG A 109 -9.19 14.47 -3.91
N TYR A 110 -10.30 14.87 -3.31
CA TYR A 110 -11.64 14.62 -3.85
C TYR A 110 -12.60 15.72 -3.38
N ALA A 111 -12.63 16.82 -4.14
CA ALA A 111 -13.78 17.69 -4.30
C ALA A 111 -14.03 17.82 -5.80
#